data_AF-A0A8J3P5I8-F1
#
_entry.id   AF-A0A8J3P5I8-F1
#
_cell.length_a   1.000
_cell.length_b   1.000
_cell.length_c   1.000
_cell.angle_alpha   90.00
_cell.angle_beta   90.00
_cell.angle_gamma   90.00
#
_symmetry.space_group_name_H-M   'P 1'
#
loop_
_entity.id
_entity.type
_entity.pdbx_description
1 polymer ?
#
loop_
_entity_poly.entity_id
_entity_poly.type
_entity_poly.pdbx_seq_one_letter_code
_entity_poly.pdbx_strand_id
1 'polypeptide(L)'
;MSSKLAPFAPAVNTLAAVVVLVAAVPLLGWGADTGTAHSHTVTDSTSWLLWRAVGAASLLLFLVVGSRGVAQLRQSRRESDPAGRRRITVFTWLALLFVVVTATAVTLGARAVAAHREPVPIGYGSVRTSGLVAIGALALVPWLAQVWLVHARIRDLGREISQVSIEPTTAQTGPSPLYAPLQQLLALWEVITRCVLAFALTVVAAIVTTGAMRSVTLEAFPPPKDGPDPFPSSYVLLYGAAFAFLLLLVTVPMIAAWRARATLAVEAIVPIPDTLAFDPAWDDQRKRWEGLLQLDVSLLRSPLTALSVFAPLATSALAAFLPELAK
;
A
#
# COMPACT_ATOMS: atom_id res chain seq x y z
N MET A 1 26.54 -7.21 9.86
CA MET A 1 26.11 -7.18 11.28
C MET A 1 25.74 -8.59 11.69
N SER A 2 26.27 -9.01 12.84
CA SER A 2 26.53 -10.38 13.29
C SER A 2 25.28 -11.25 13.54
N SER A 3 25.34 -12.54 13.18
CA SER A 3 24.29 -13.56 13.42
C SER A 3 23.97 -13.79 14.90
N LYS A 4 24.81 -13.28 15.82
CA LYS A 4 24.63 -13.42 17.27
C LYS A 4 23.46 -12.61 17.84
N LEU A 5 22.92 -11.64 17.11
CA LEU A 5 21.76 -10.83 17.56
C LEU A 5 20.43 -11.24 16.92
N ALA A 6 20.43 -12.25 16.04
CA ALA A 6 19.21 -12.76 15.40
C ALA A 6 18.07 -13.13 16.38
N PRO A 7 18.31 -13.76 17.55
CA PRO A 7 17.21 -14.12 18.46
C PRO A 7 16.58 -12.91 19.16
N PHE A 8 17.29 -11.77 19.27
CA PHE A 8 16.78 -10.56 19.92
C PHE A 8 16.11 -9.57 18.95
N ALA A 9 16.11 -9.86 17.65
CA ALA A 9 15.50 -9.02 16.63
C ALA A 9 14.05 -8.57 16.94
N PRO A 10 13.11 -9.42 17.42
CA PRO A 10 11.76 -8.97 17.71
C PRO A 10 11.70 -7.98 18.88
N ALA A 11 12.48 -8.21 19.95
CA ALA A 11 12.54 -7.31 21.10
C ALA A 11 13.15 -5.94 20.71
N VAL A 12 14.25 -5.95 19.95
CA VAL A 12 14.90 -4.72 19.45
C VAL A 12 13.97 -3.93 18.54
N ASN A 13 13.26 -4.60 17.61
CA ASN A 13 12.31 -3.93 16.72
C ASN A 13 11.13 -3.31 17.49
N THR A 14 10.63 -4.01 18.50
CA THR A 14 9.53 -3.50 19.36
C THR A 14 10.00 -2.29 20.16
N LEU A 15 11.19 -2.35 20.76
CA LEU A 15 11.75 -1.24 21.51
C LEU A 15 12.04 -0.03 20.61
N ALA A 16 12.60 -0.25 19.42
CA ALA A 16 12.81 0.81 18.44
C ALA A 16 11.48 1.46 18.01
N ALA A 17 10.44 0.65 17.79
CA ALA A 17 9.10 1.15 17.45
C ALA A 17 8.51 2.01 18.58
N VAL A 18 8.62 1.56 19.83
CA VAL A 18 8.18 2.33 21.01
C VAL A 18 8.96 3.63 21.13
N VAL A 19 10.30 3.59 20.96
CA VAL A 19 11.14 4.80 21.00
C VAL A 19 10.71 5.82 19.94
N VAL A 20 10.49 5.37 18.70
CA VAL A 20 10.01 6.24 17.62
C VAL A 20 8.65 6.84 17.97
N LEU A 21 7.72 6.04 18.49
CA LEU A 21 6.38 6.51 18.84
C LEU A 21 6.42 7.53 20.00
N VAL A 22 7.17 7.23 21.06
CA VAL A 22 7.34 8.12 22.22
C VAL A 22 8.07 9.41 21.84
N ALA A 23 9.05 9.36 20.94
CA ALA A 23 9.78 10.55 20.50
C ALA A 23 9.02 11.38 19.45
N ALA A 24 8.23 10.76 18.58
CA ALA A 24 7.52 11.45 17.50
C ALA A 24 6.37 12.32 18.03
N VAL A 25 5.65 11.90 19.07
CA VAL A 25 4.55 12.68 19.67
C VAL A 25 5.00 14.07 20.15
N PRO A 26 6.03 14.22 21.01
CA PRO A 26 6.55 15.53 21.40
C PRO A 26 7.15 16.30 20.23
N LEU A 27 7.86 15.62 19.32
CA LEU A 27 8.45 16.26 18.14
C LEU A 27 7.40 16.90 17.22
N LEU A 28 6.25 16.23 17.02
CA LEU A 28 5.13 16.77 16.24
C LEU A 28 4.44 17.96 16.93
N GLY A 29 4.57 18.08 18.26
CA GLY A 29 4.06 19.23 19.02
C GLY A 29 5.06 20.38 19.19
N TRP A 30 6.34 20.15 18.87
CA TRP A 30 7.39 21.13 19.12
C TRP A 30 7.18 22.40 18.27
N GLY A 31 7.07 23.56 18.92
CA GLY A 31 6.80 24.85 18.26
C GLY A 31 5.41 24.94 17.61
N ALA A 32 4.43 24.19 18.12
CA ALA A 32 3.05 24.25 17.63
C ALA A 32 2.31 25.52 18.08
N ASP A 33 2.62 25.99 19.29
CA ASP A 33 2.04 27.21 19.86
C ASP A 33 2.76 28.46 19.31
N THR A 34 1.99 29.41 18.79
CA THR A 34 2.47 30.69 18.26
C THR A 34 2.56 31.79 19.32
N GLY A 35 2.18 31.50 20.57
CA GLY A 35 2.09 32.47 21.67
C GLY A 35 0.80 33.30 21.64
N THR A 36 -0.14 32.98 20.74
CA THR A 36 -1.46 33.61 20.71
C THR A 36 -2.44 32.82 21.56
N ALA A 37 -3.39 33.49 22.23
CA ALA A 37 -4.39 32.82 23.07
C ALA A 37 -5.19 31.76 22.29
N HIS A 38 -5.51 32.05 21.03
CA HIS A 38 -6.21 31.09 20.16
C HIS A 38 -5.33 29.87 19.82
N SER A 39 -4.04 30.06 19.53
CA SER A 39 -3.12 28.95 19.30
C SER A 39 -2.99 28.06 20.53
N HIS A 40 -2.80 28.66 21.71
CA HIS A 40 -2.77 27.95 22.99
C HIS A 40 -4.01 27.07 23.20
N THR A 41 -5.21 27.62 23.00
CA THR A 41 -6.45 26.85 23.17
C THR A 41 -6.53 25.62 22.26
N VAL A 42 -6.04 25.74 21.02
CA VAL A 42 -6.03 24.63 20.07
C VAL A 42 -4.91 23.63 20.40
N THR A 43 -3.73 24.10 20.80
CA THR A 43 -2.60 23.21 21.09
C THR A 43 -2.71 22.48 22.43
N ASP A 44 -3.52 22.97 23.36
CA ASP A 44 -3.82 22.28 24.62
C ASP A 44 -5.02 21.33 24.48
N SER A 45 -5.64 21.29 23.31
CA SER A 45 -6.84 20.51 23.11
C SER A 45 -6.60 19.00 22.99
N THR A 46 -7.65 18.23 23.30
CA THR A 46 -7.63 16.78 23.14
C THR A 46 -7.54 16.39 21.65
N SER A 47 -8.13 17.18 20.76
CA SER A 47 -8.07 16.93 19.31
C SER A 47 -6.64 17.06 18.78
N TRP A 48 -5.88 18.04 19.26
CA TRP A 48 -4.47 18.21 18.87
C TRP A 48 -3.59 17.08 19.40
N LEU A 49 -3.80 16.67 20.66
CA LEU A 49 -3.12 15.50 21.22
C LEU A 49 -3.41 14.23 20.41
N LEU A 50 -4.67 14.02 20.02
CA LEU A 50 -5.09 12.90 19.18
C LEU A 50 -4.40 12.94 17.82
N TRP A 51 -4.38 14.10 17.14
CA TRP A 51 -3.68 14.25 15.87
C TRP A 51 -2.18 13.93 15.98
N ARG A 52 -1.51 14.37 17.05
CA ARG A 52 -0.10 14.05 17.28
C ARG A 52 0.14 12.56 17.51
N ALA A 53 -0.72 11.92 18.30
CA ALA A 53 -0.64 10.48 18.56
C ALA A 53 -0.86 9.67 17.26
N VAL A 54 -1.88 10.03 16.48
CA VAL A 54 -2.17 9.42 15.17
C VAL A 54 -1.02 9.68 14.19
N GLY A 55 -0.53 10.92 14.10
CA GLY A 55 0.58 11.29 13.22
C GLY A 55 1.86 10.54 13.55
N ALA A 56 2.17 10.33 14.83
CA ALA A 56 3.31 9.53 15.29
C ALA A 56 3.15 8.05 14.92
N ALA A 57 1.95 7.48 15.11
CA ALA A 57 1.66 6.11 14.70
C ALA A 57 1.77 5.92 13.17
N SER A 58 1.23 6.86 12.40
CA SER A 58 1.35 6.90 10.94
C SER A 58 2.80 7.01 10.48
N LEU A 59 3.61 7.87 11.12
CA LEU A 59 5.03 8.00 10.83
C LEU A 59 5.77 6.68 11.04
N LEU A 60 5.55 6.02 12.19
CA LEU A 60 6.13 4.71 12.47
C LEU A 60 5.71 3.68 11.42
N LEU A 61 4.43 3.65 11.04
CA LEU A 61 3.92 2.76 10.00
C LEU A 61 4.63 3.02 8.66
N PHE A 62 4.78 4.27 8.24
CA PHE A 62 5.48 4.63 7.01
C PHE A 62 6.95 4.19 7.03
N LEU A 63 7.64 4.36 8.16
CA LEU A 63 9.03 3.90 8.31
C LEU A 63 9.13 2.37 8.21
N VAL A 64 8.21 1.63 8.83
CA VAL A 64 8.16 0.16 8.75
C VAL A 64 7.83 -0.31 7.33
N VAL A 65 6.82 0.27 6.69
CA VAL A 65 6.40 -0.05 5.32
C VAL A 65 7.54 0.26 4.34
N GLY A 66 8.14 1.45 4.44
CA GLY A 66 9.23 1.87 3.57
C GLY A 66 10.49 1.03 3.75
N SER A 67 10.90 0.75 5.00
CA SER A 67 12.09 -0.07 5.28
C SER A 67 11.94 -1.50 4.78
N ARG A 68 10.76 -2.12 4.94
CA ARG A 68 10.46 -3.45 4.38
C ARG A 68 10.48 -3.43 2.85
N GLY A 69 9.91 -2.41 2.22
CA GLY A 69 9.96 -2.27 0.76
C GLY A 69 11.40 -2.15 0.24
N VAL A 70 12.24 -1.34 0.90
CA VAL A 70 13.67 -1.20 0.56
C VAL A 70 14.41 -2.52 0.78
N ALA A 71 14.16 -3.23 1.87
CA ALA A 71 14.77 -4.53 2.14
C ALA A 71 14.41 -5.54 1.04
N GLN A 72 13.15 -5.57 0.62
CA GLN A 72 12.67 -6.44 -0.45
C GLN A 72 13.30 -6.08 -1.81
N LEU A 73 13.38 -4.79 -2.18
CA LEU A 73 14.09 -4.36 -3.39
C LEU A 73 15.58 -4.72 -3.35
N ARG A 74 16.24 -4.58 -2.20
CA ARG A 74 17.66 -4.96 -2.04
C ARG A 74 17.84 -6.47 -2.21
N GLN A 75 16.91 -7.28 -1.69
CA GLN A 75 16.93 -8.72 -1.90
C GLN A 75 16.76 -9.05 -3.39
N SER A 76 15.72 -8.51 -4.05
CA SER A 76 15.50 -8.71 -5.49
C SER A 76 16.72 -8.29 -6.31
N ARG A 77 17.40 -7.18 -5.94
CA ARG A 77 18.61 -6.71 -6.62
C ARG A 77 19.81 -7.65 -6.44
N ARG A 78 19.94 -8.32 -5.30
CA ARG A 78 21.03 -9.29 -5.06
C ARG A 78 20.84 -10.54 -5.92
N GLU A 79 19.61 -11.02 -6.01
CA GLU A 79 19.22 -12.22 -6.77
C GLU A 79 19.16 -11.98 -8.29
N SER A 80 19.03 -10.71 -8.72
CA SER A 80 18.96 -10.36 -10.14
C SER A 80 20.33 -10.34 -10.84
N ASP A 81 20.29 -10.73 -12.11
CA ASP A 81 21.36 -10.56 -13.10
C ASP A 81 21.65 -9.06 -13.38
N PRO A 82 22.76 -8.73 -14.07
CA PRO A 82 23.12 -7.33 -14.36
C PRO A 82 22.01 -6.54 -15.08
N ALA A 83 21.29 -7.17 -16.01
CA ALA A 83 20.18 -6.54 -16.72
C ALA A 83 18.99 -6.26 -15.78
N GLY A 84 18.63 -7.21 -14.91
CA GLY A 84 17.62 -7.05 -13.88
C GLY A 84 17.96 -5.96 -12.88
N ARG A 85 19.23 -5.85 -12.45
CA ARG A 85 19.70 -4.76 -11.57
C ARG A 85 19.50 -3.38 -12.20
N ARG A 86 19.74 -3.25 -13.52
CA ARG A 86 19.49 -2.01 -14.26
C ARG A 86 18.00 -1.69 -14.29
N ARG A 87 17.13 -2.67 -14.57
CA ARG A 87 15.67 -2.50 -14.56
C ARG A 87 15.16 -2.04 -13.19
N ILE A 88 15.63 -2.66 -12.09
CA ILE A 88 15.29 -2.27 -10.72
C ILE A 88 15.66 -0.80 -10.46
N THR A 89 16.85 -0.39 -10.88
CA THR A 89 17.32 0.99 -10.68
C THR A 89 16.46 2.00 -11.47
N VAL A 90 16.17 1.69 -12.74
CA VAL A 90 15.31 2.53 -13.59
C VAL A 90 13.91 2.66 -13.00
N PHE A 91 13.27 1.55 -12.61
CA PHE A 91 11.93 1.59 -12.02
C PHE A 91 11.90 2.30 -10.67
N THR A 92 12.95 2.19 -9.87
CA THR A 92 13.05 2.95 -8.60
C THR A 92 13.11 4.46 -8.87
N TRP A 93 13.90 4.89 -9.86
CA TRP A 93 13.96 6.31 -10.25
C TRP A 93 12.65 6.82 -10.84
N LEU A 94 12.00 6.03 -11.70
CA LEU A 94 10.69 6.37 -12.24
C LEU A 94 9.63 6.46 -11.13
N ALA A 95 9.70 5.60 -10.11
CA ALA A 95 8.76 5.58 -9.00
C ALA A 95 8.94 6.81 -8.12
N LEU A 96 10.21 7.17 -7.86
CA LEU A 96 10.56 8.40 -7.17
C LEU A 96 10.07 9.63 -7.94
N LEU A 97 10.33 9.69 -9.25
CA LEU A 97 9.89 10.79 -10.10
C LEU A 97 8.36 10.93 -10.08
N PHE A 98 7.63 9.81 -10.23
CA PHE A 98 6.18 9.78 -10.14
C PHE A 98 5.68 10.34 -8.80
N VAL A 99 6.24 9.85 -7.68
CA VAL A 99 5.89 10.33 -6.34
C VAL A 99 6.16 11.82 -6.17
N VAL A 100 7.32 12.32 -6.61
CA VAL A 100 7.67 13.75 -6.53
C VAL A 100 6.72 14.60 -7.36
N VAL A 101 6.41 14.20 -8.59
CA VAL A 101 5.49 14.93 -9.47
C VAL A 101 4.09 14.96 -8.87
N THR A 102 3.56 13.82 -8.42
CA THR A 102 2.23 13.76 -7.78
C THR A 102 2.19 14.57 -6.48
N ALA A 103 3.19 14.46 -5.61
CA ALA A 103 3.25 15.23 -4.37
C ALA A 103 3.33 16.73 -4.65
N THR A 104 4.10 17.15 -5.66
CA THR A 104 4.21 18.55 -6.08
C THR A 104 2.88 19.06 -6.61
N ALA A 105 2.21 18.32 -7.49
CA ALA A 105 0.90 18.69 -8.05
C ALA A 105 -0.16 18.81 -6.94
N VAL A 106 -0.22 17.85 -6.01
CA VAL A 106 -1.13 17.89 -4.85
C VAL A 106 -0.82 19.08 -3.96
N THR A 107 0.45 19.37 -3.69
CA THR A 107 0.87 20.51 -2.85
C THR A 107 0.50 21.85 -3.49
N LEU A 108 0.71 21.99 -4.81
CA LEU A 108 0.33 23.19 -5.55
C LEU A 108 -1.19 23.37 -5.59
N GLY A 109 -1.95 22.30 -5.83
CA GLY A 109 -3.42 22.33 -5.77
C GLY A 109 -3.93 22.69 -4.38
N ALA A 110 -3.36 22.10 -3.33
CA ALA A 110 -3.70 22.41 -1.94
C ALA A 110 -3.39 23.86 -1.60
N ARG A 111 -2.27 24.42 -2.06
CA ARG A 111 -1.92 25.84 -1.86
C ARG A 111 -2.87 26.77 -2.59
N ALA A 112 -3.28 26.43 -3.82
CA ALA A 112 -4.24 27.22 -4.57
C ALA A 112 -5.60 27.30 -3.85
N VAL A 113 -6.06 26.19 -3.28
CA VAL A 113 -7.31 26.13 -2.48
C VAL A 113 -7.13 26.85 -1.13
N ALA A 114 -5.98 26.67 -0.47
CA ALA A 114 -5.70 27.25 0.84
C ALA A 114 -5.49 28.77 0.80
N ALA A 115 -5.13 29.36 -0.36
CA ALA A 115 -4.95 30.80 -0.51
C ALA A 115 -6.19 31.63 -0.13
N HIS A 116 -7.36 31.00 -0.07
CA HIS A 116 -8.65 31.63 0.22
C HIS A 116 -9.18 31.25 1.62
N ARG A 117 -8.37 30.59 2.46
CA ARG A 117 -8.77 30.12 3.79
C ARG A 117 -7.82 30.62 4.87
N GLU A 118 -8.36 30.91 6.03
CA GLU A 118 -7.55 31.21 7.21
C GLU A 118 -6.76 29.95 7.62
N PRO A 119 -5.45 30.08 7.89
CA PRO A 119 -4.65 28.96 8.34
C PRO A 119 -5.02 28.59 9.77
N VAL A 120 -5.09 27.29 10.06
CA VAL A 120 -5.24 26.77 11.43
C VAL A 120 -4.13 27.38 12.30
N PRO A 121 -4.44 27.90 13.51
CA PRO A 121 -3.52 28.65 14.37
C PRO A 121 -2.48 27.74 15.04
N ILE A 122 -1.75 26.98 14.25
CA ILE A 122 -0.71 26.04 14.66
C ILE A 122 0.56 26.46 13.93
N GLY A 123 1.54 26.96 14.68
CA GLY A 123 2.84 27.36 14.16
C GLY A 123 3.47 26.20 13.41
N TYR A 124 3.91 26.38 12.17
CA TYR A 124 4.43 25.32 11.28
C TYR A 124 3.48 24.15 10.96
N GLY A 125 2.17 24.28 11.18
CA GLY A 125 1.19 23.21 10.92
C GLY A 125 1.28 22.62 9.50
N SER A 126 1.36 23.49 8.48
CA SER A 126 1.51 23.10 7.07
C SER A 126 2.81 22.32 6.79
N VAL A 127 3.91 22.67 7.45
CA VAL A 127 5.19 21.98 7.28
C VAL A 127 5.13 20.57 7.88
N ARG A 128 4.50 20.41 9.05
CA ARG A 128 4.38 19.09 9.70
C ARG A 128 3.48 18.15 8.93
N THR A 129 2.32 18.63 8.49
CA THR A 129 1.40 17.83 7.66
C THR A 129 2.05 17.47 6.33
N SER A 130 2.68 18.42 5.64
CA SER A 130 3.40 18.17 4.38
C SER A 130 4.57 17.20 4.57
N GLY A 131 5.31 17.31 5.68
CA GLY A 131 6.40 16.40 6.01
C GLY A 131 5.92 14.97 6.23
N LEU A 132 4.83 14.78 6.98
CA LEU A 132 4.24 13.46 7.20
C LEU A 132 3.73 12.84 5.89
N VAL A 133 3.06 13.64 5.04
CA VAL A 133 2.62 13.20 3.70
C VAL A 133 3.82 12.84 2.81
N ALA A 134 4.88 13.65 2.82
CA ALA A 134 6.08 13.37 2.04
C ALA A 134 6.77 12.08 2.48
N ILE A 135 6.86 11.82 3.79
CA ILE A 135 7.42 10.57 4.32
C ILE A 135 6.55 9.38 3.90
N GLY A 136 5.22 9.48 4.02
CA GLY A 136 4.30 8.44 3.57
C GLY A 136 4.43 8.16 2.07
N ALA A 137 4.53 9.20 1.25
CA ALA A 137 4.70 9.07 -0.19
C ALA A 137 6.06 8.44 -0.56
N LEU A 138 7.14 8.84 0.11
CA LEU A 138 8.46 8.24 -0.07
C LEU A 138 8.50 6.76 0.36
N ALA A 139 7.76 6.39 1.41
CA ALA A 139 7.63 5.00 1.84
C ALA A 139 6.98 4.09 0.78
N LEU A 140 6.20 4.64 -0.15
CA LEU A 140 5.56 3.92 -1.25
C LEU A 140 6.45 3.72 -2.48
N VAL A 141 7.51 4.53 -2.65
CA VAL A 141 8.45 4.42 -3.78
C VAL A 141 8.95 2.98 -3.99
N PRO A 142 9.46 2.25 -2.97
CA PRO A 142 9.93 0.90 -3.19
C PRO A 142 8.84 -0.08 -3.64
N TRP A 143 7.61 0.11 -3.17
CA TRP A 143 6.47 -0.74 -3.51
C TRP A 143 5.96 -0.48 -4.92
N LEU A 144 5.93 0.79 -5.35
CA LEU A 144 5.57 1.15 -6.72
C LEU A 144 6.58 0.58 -7.73
N ALA A 145 7.88 0.64 -7.41
CA ALA A 145 8.91 0.01 -8.21
C ALA A 145 8.73 -1.52 -8.30
N GLN A 146 8.35 -2.18 -7.20
CA GLN A 146 8.04 -3.61 -7.18
C GLN A 146 6.84 -3.95 -8.06
N VAL A 147 5.77 -3.14 -8.07
CA VAL A 147 4.62 -3.37 -8.97
C VAL A 147 5.05 -3.41 -10.44
N TRP A 148 5.88 -2.46 -10.87
CA TRP A 148 6.36 -2.45 -12.26
C TRP A 148 7.32 -3.58 -12.57
N LEU A 149 8.16 -3.98 -11.61
CA LEU A 149 9.01 -5.17 -11.73
C LEU A 149 8.19 -6.45 -11.86
N VAL A 150 7.14 -6.60 -11.05
CA VAL A 150 6.20 -7.72 -11.12
C VAL A 150 5.52 -7.75 -12.49
N HIS A 151 5.02 -6.62 -12.99
CA HIS A 151 4.45 -6.55 -14.34
C HIS A 151 5.44 -6.97 -15.44
N ALA A 152 6.69 -6.49 -15.35
CA ALA A 152 7.74 -6.87 -16.29
C ALA A 152 8.03 -8.38 -16.21
N ARG A 153 8.11 -8.97 -15.01
CA ARG A 153 8.39 -10.40 -14.83
C ARG A 153 7.22 -11.29 -15.27
N ILE A 154 5.98 -10.91 -14.98
CA ILE A 154 4.78 -11.63 -15.47
C ILE A 154 4.78 -11.68 -17.00
N ARG A 155 5.15 -10.57 -17.66
CA ARG A 155 5.25 -10.53 -19.12
C ARG A 155 6.35 -11.45 -19.65
N ASP A 156 7.51 -11.46 -19.00
CA ASP A 156 8.65 -12.30 -19.40
C ASP A 156 8.32 -13.79 -19.17
N LEU A 157 7.73 -14.16 -18.03
CA LEU A 157 7.22 -15.51 -17.72
C LEU A 157 6.21 -16.00 -18.75
N GLY A 158 5.32 -15.12 -19.21
CA GLY A 158 4.35 -15.47 -20.24
C GLY A 158 5.02 -15.95 -21.54
N ARG A 159 6.19 -15.42 -21.89
CA ARG A 159 6.96 -15.88 -23.05
C ARG A 159 7.66 -17.21 -22.77
N GLU A 160 8.24 -17.36 -21.58
CA GLU A 160 8.91 -18.59 -21.14
C GLU A 160 7.93 -19.78 -21.16
N ILE A 161 6.72 -19.61 -20.59
CA ILE A 161 5.68 -20.65 -20.56
C ILE A 161 5.23 -21.03 -21.99
N SER A 162 4.98 -20.04 -22.84
CA SER A 162 4.57 -20.31 -24.23
C SER A 162 5.65 -21.02 -25.03
N GLN A 163 6.93 -20.76 -24.79
CA GLN A 163 8.03 -21.46 -25.47
C GLN A 163 8.12 -22.92 -25.05
N VAL A 164 8.04 -23.19 -23.74
CA VAL A 164 8.11 -24.56 -23.20
C VAL A 164 6.91 -25.40 -23.65
N SER A 165 5.73 -24.80 -23.79
CA SER A 165 4.52 -25.52 -24.22
C SER A 165 4.54 -25.97 -25.69
N ILE A 166 5.39 -25.38 -26.55
CA ILE A 166 5.46 -25.70 -27.98
C ILE A 166 6.45 -26.84 -28.23
N GLU A 167 7.41 -27.06 -27.33
CA GLU A 167 8.49 -28.02 -27.55
C GLU A 167 8.01 -29.45 -27.22
N PRO A 168 8.07 -30.39 -28.18
CA PRO A 168 7.56 -31.74 -27.98
C PRO A 168 8.34 -32.43 -26.86
N THR A 169 7.62 -32.86 -25.82
CA THR A 169 8.17 -33.54 -24.65
C THR A 169 8.74 -34.89 -25.06
N THR A 170 10.00 -34.90 -25.50
CA THR A 170 10.80 -36.13 -25.55
C THR A 170 10.85 -36.71 -24.14
N ALA A 171 10.72 -38.03 -24.01
CA ALA A 171 10.57 -38.74 -22.74
C ALA A 171 11.61 -38.30 -21.69
N GLN A 172 11.24 -37.33 -20.86
CA GLN A 172 12.11 -36.76 -19.82
C GLN A 172 11.79 -37.44 -18.49
N THR A 173 12.80 -38.08 -17.90
CA THR A 173 12.80 -38.67 -16.55
C THR A 173 13.04 -37.62 -15.45
N GLY A 174 13.03 -36.32 -15.79
CA GLY A 174 13.28 -35.21 -14.87
C GLY A 174 12.01 -34.43 -14.47
N PRO A 175 12.12 -33.49 -13.50
CA PRO A 175 11.02 -32.60 -13.14
C PRO A 175 10.56 -31.78 -14.36
N SER A 176 9.24 -31.59 -14.50
CA SER A 176 8.66 -30.85 -15.63
C SER A 176 9.33 -29.48 -15.82
N PRO A 177 9.66 -29.07 -17.06
CA PRO A 177 10.27 -27.78 -17.35
C PRO A 177 9.39 -26.59 -16.90
N LEU A 178 8.10 -26.83 -16.63
CA LEU A 178 7.14 -25.84 -16.14
C LEU A 178 7.21 -25.61 -14.61
N TYR A 179 7.97 -26.42 -13.87
CA TYR A 179 8.10 -26.28 -12.41
C TYR A 179 8.74 -24.95 -11.99
N ALA A 180 9.80 -24.52 -12.67
CA ALA A 180 10.47 -23.26 -12.38
C ALA A 180 9.56 -22.02 -12.63
N PRO A 181 8.86 -21.91 -13.78
CA PRO A 181 7.84 -20.87 -13.98
C PRO A 181 6.74 -20.83 -12.92
N LEU A 182 6.26 -21.98 -12.47
CA LEU A 182 5.23 -22.06 -11.41
C LEU A 182 5.72 -21.54 -10.06
N GLN A 183 6.93 -21.95 -9.64
CA GLN A 183 7.52 -21.44 -8.40
C GLN A 183 7.66 -19.92 -8.43
N GLN A 184 8.00 -19.37 -9.60
CA GLN A 184 8.08 -17.92 -9.77
C GLN A 184 6.70 -17.24 -9.73
N LEU A 185 5.65 -17.85 -10.29
CA LEU A 185 4.29 -17.33 -10.17
C LEU A 185 3.83 -17.28 -8.71
N LEU A 186 4.12 -18.32 -7.91
CA LEU A 186 3.84 -18.32 -6.47
C LEU A 186 4.61 -17.23 -5.73
N ALA A 187 5.91 -17.08 -6.02
CA ALA A 187 6.72 -16.02 -5.43
C ALA A 187 6.19 -14.62 -5.81
N LEU A 188 5.79 -14.42 -7.06
CA LEU A 188 5.19 -13.15 -7.53
C LEU A 188 3.87 -12.85 -6.83
N TRP A 189 3.03 -13.85 -6.56
CA TRP A 189 1.79 -13.68 -5.81
C TRP A 189 2.05 -13.14 -4.39
N GLU A 190 3.08 -13.65 -3.73
CA GLU A 190 3.48 -13.14 -2.43
C GLU A 190 3.94 -11.68 -2.50
N VAL A 191 4.73 -11.31 -3.52
CA VAL A 191 5.13 -9.92 -3.76
C VAL A 191 3.91 -9.02 -4.02
N ILE A 192 2.97 -9.46 -4.85
CA ILE A 192 1.70 -8.77 -5.14
C ILE A 192 0.95 -8.49 -3.83
N THR A 193 0.77 -9.51 -3.00
CA THR A 193 0.04 -9.41 -1.73
C THR A 193 0.71 -8.41 -0.78
N ARG A 194 2.05 -8.46 -0.67
CA ARG A 194 2.81 -7.51 0.15
C ARG A 194 2.68 -6.07 -0.38
N CYS A 195 2.70 -5.87 -1.70
CA CYS A 195 2.50 -4.55 -2.31
C CYS A 195 1.10 -4.00 -1.98
N VAL A 196 0.05 -4.81 -2.20
CA VAL A 196 -1.35 -4.43 -1.90
C VAL A 196 -1.49 -4.03 -0.43
N LEU A 197 -0.95 -4.84 0.48
CA LEU A 197 -0.98 -4.56 1.92
C LEU A 197 -0.25 -3.27 2.28
N ALA A 198 0.95 -3.04 1.71
CA ALA A 198 1.72 -1.82 1.95
C ALA A 198 0.97 -0.55 1.52
N PHE A 199 0.34 -0.58 0.33
CA PHE A 199 -0.47 0.54 -0.12
C PHE A 199 -1.71 0.73 0.76
N ALA A 200 -2.45 -0.35 1.08
CA ALA A 200 -3.63 -0.28 1.92
C ALA A 200 -3.33 0.33 3.30
N LEU A 201 -2.28 -0.15 3.97
CA LEU A 201 -1.83 0.39 5.26
C LEU A 201 -1.47 1.88 5.18
N THR A 202 -0.80 2.29 4.11
CA THR A 202 -0.42 3.70 3.91
C THR A 202 -1.64 4.59 3.68
N VAL A 203 -2.61 4.12 2.89
CA VAL A 203 -3.87 4.83 2.64
C VAL A 203 -4.68 4.97 3.94
N VAL A 204 -4.80 3.90 4.73
CA VAL A 204 -5.51 3.95 6.02
C VAL A 204 -4.85 4.96 6.96
N ALA A 205 -3.52 4.94 7.10
CA ALA A 205 -2.82 5.93 7.92
C ALA A 205 -3.03 7.36 7.43
N ALA A 206 -3.03 7.59 6.11
CA ALA A 206 -3.33 8.91 5.54
C ALA A 206 -4.76 9.37 5.89
N ILE A 207 -5.77 8.51 5.71
CA ILE A 207 -7.18 8.84 6.01
C ILE A 207 -7.37 9.13 7.50
N VAL A 208 -6.83 8.29 8.39
CA VAL A 208 -6.98 8.46 9.85
C VAL A 208 -6.28 9.74 10.31
N THR A 209 -5.10 10.05 9.75
CA THR A 209 -4.38 11.31 10.03
C THR A 209 -5.17 12.53 9.55
N THR A 210 -5.75 12.47 8.35
CA THR A 210 -6.60 13.54 7.82
C THR A 210 -7.86 13.72 8.67
N GLY A 211 -8.49 12.64 9.12
CA GLY A 211 -9.63 12.66 10.02
C GLY A 211 -9.31 13.32 11.36
N ALA A 212 -8.17 12.99 11.96
CA ALA A 212 -7.71 13.65 13.18
C ALA A 212 -7.39 15.15 12.94
N MET A 213 -6.91 15.52 11.74
CA MET A 213 -6.66 16.93 11.40
C MET A 213 -7.97 17.71 11.25
N ARG A 214 -9.03 17.04 10.77
CA ARG A 214 -10.38 17.61 10.72
C ARG A 214 -10.87 17.98 12.11
N SER A 215 -10.74 17.09 13.11
CA SER A 215 -11.15 17.43 14.48
C SER A 215 -10.42 18.65 15.04
N VAL A 216 -9.12 18.80 14.75
CA VAL A 216 -8.35 19.98 15.14
C VAL A 216 -8.86 21.24 14.42
N THR A 217 -9.21 21.12 13.15
CA THR A 217 -9.69 22.24 12.33
C THR A 217 -11.08 22.71 12.77
N LEU A 218 -11.98 21.79 13.11
CA LEU A 218 -13.33 22.13 13.63
C LEU A 218 -13.28 22.76 15.01
N GLU A 219 -12.28 22.41 15.82
CA GLU A 219 -12.07 23.03 17.12
C GLU A 219 -11.48 24.44 16.99
N ALA A 220 -10.55 24.64 16.05
CA ALA A 220 -10.02 25.96 15.73
C ALA A 220 -11.07 26.87 15.08
N PHE A 221 -11.89 26.30 14.19
CA PHE A 221 -12.92 27.00 13.43
C PHE A 221 -14.26 26.27 13.58
N PRO A 222 -15.03 26.56 14.64
CA PRO A 222 -16.34 25.97 14.81
C PRO A 222 -17.26 26.30 13.63
N PRO A 223 -18.05 25.33 13.13
CA PRO A 223 -18.96 25.58 12.02
C PRO A 223 -19.99 26.65 12.42
N PRO A 224 -20.21 27.69 11.59
CA PRO A 224 -21.24 28.68 11.85
C PRO A 224 -22.62 28.02 11.79
N LYS A 225 -23.58 28.47 12.61
CA LYS A 225 -24.93 27.89 12.70
C LYS A 225 -25.65 27.78 11.35
N ASP A 226 -25.46 28.77 10.49
CA ASP A 226 -26.08 28.86 9.15
C ASP A 226 -25.03 28.95 8.02
N GLY A 227 -23.76 28.58 8.31
CA GLY A 227 -22.64 28.73 7.39
C GLY A 227 -22.07 27.39 6.90
N PRO A 228 -21.22 27.41 5.86
CA PRO A 228 -20.57 26.20 5.38
C PRO A 228 -19.59 25.66 6.42
N ASP A 229 -19.57 24.33 6.58
CA ASP A 229 -18.55 23.64 7.38
C ASP A 229 -17.14 24.00 6.83
N PRO A 230 -16.22 24.53 7.65
CA PRO A 230 -14.87 24.88 7.20
C PRO A 230 -14.09 23.66 6.71
N PHE A 231 -14.41 22.46 7.20
CA PHE A 231 -13.85 21.21 6.72
C PHE A 231 -14.93 20.11 6.62
N PRO A 232 -15.70 20.10 5.51
CA PRO A 232 -16.74 19.10 5.27
C PRO A 232 -16.18 17.68 5.35
N SER A 233 -16.90 16.80 6.05
CA SER A 233 -16.58 15.36 6.12
C SER A 233 -16.52 14.69 4.74
N SER A 234 -17.26 15.22 3.76
CA SER A 234 -17.21 14.79 2.35
C SER A 234 -15.82 14.89 1.73
N TYR A 235 -14.97 15.83 2.16
CA TYR A 235 -13.59 15.93 1.68
C TYR A 235 -12.72 14.77 2.18
N VAL A 236 -12.93 14.31 3.42
CA VAL A 236 -12.22 13.13 3.96
C VAL A 236 -12.65 11.87 3.20
N LEU A 237 -13.94 11.73 2.92
CA LEU A 237 -14.48 10.62 2.13
C LEU A 237 -13.98 10.64 0.69
N LEU A 238 -13.99 11.81 0.03
CA LEU A 238 -13.51 11.95 -1.35
C LEU A 238 -12.01 11.64 -1.43
N TYR A 239 -11.23 12.08 -0.42
CA TYR A 239 -9.82 11.74 -0.30
C TYR A 239 -9.63 10.22 -0.19
N GLY A 240 -10.35 9.56 0.73
CA GLY A 240 -10.29 8.10 0.87
C GLY A 240 -10.71 7.35 -0.40
N ALA A 241 -11.78 7.80 -1.06
CA ALA A 241 -12.26 7.23 -2.32
C ALA A 241 -11.23 7.38 -3.45
N ALA A 242 -10.57 8.53 -3.55
CA ALA A 242 -9.51 8.76 -4.54
C ALA A 242 -8.33 7.79 -4.34
N PHE A 243 -7.88 7.57 -3.10
CA PHE A 243 -6.82 6.58 -2.83
C PHE A 243 -7.25 5.15 -3.09
N ALA A 244 -8.49 4.79 -2.73
CA ALA A 244 -9.03 3.47 -3.03
C ALA A 244 -9.08 3.23 -4.55
N PHE A 245 -9.52 4.22 -5.31
CA PHE A 245 -9.53 4.15 -6.78
C PHE A 245 -8.13 4.01 -7.36
N LEU A 246 -7.15 4.79 -6.88
CA LEU A 246 -5.75 4.66 -7.29
C LEU A 246 -5.19 3.28 -6.95
N LEU A 247 -5.50 2.74 -5.77
CA LEU A 247 -5.12 1.40 -5.38
C LEU A 247 -5.70 0.35 -6.34
N LEU A 248 -6.98 0.47 -6.70
CA LEU A 248 -7.62 -0.42 -7.67
C LEU A 248 -6.95 -0.33 -9.05
N LEU A 249 -6.65 0.88 -9.52
CA LEU A 249 -6.01 1.11 -10.81
C LEU A 249 -4.62 0.46 -10.92
N VAL A 250 -3.90 0.35 -9.80
CA VAL A 250 -2.60 -0.31 -9.73
C VAL A 250 -2.73 -1.82 -9.53
N THR A 251 -3.65 -2.27 -8.68
CA THR A 251 -3.72 -3.67 -8.23
C THR A 251 -4.49 -4.58 -9.17
N VAL A 252 -5.61 -4.10 -9.74
CA VAL A 252 -6.47 -4.91 -10.61
C VAL A 252 -5.71 -5.38 -11.87
N PRO A 253 -5.01 -4.51 -12.63
CA PRO A 253 -4.26 -4.97 -13.81
C PRO A 253 -3.15 -5.95 -13.46
N MET A 254 -2.49 -5.76 -12.31
CA MET A 254 -1.42 -6.63 -11.83
C MET A 254 -1.94 -8.03 -11.51
N ILE A 255 -3.04 -8.13 -10.76
CA ILE A 255 -3.68 -9.41 -10.41
C ILE A 255 -4.22 -10.09 -11.67
N ALA A 256 -4.89 -9.34 -12.56
CA ALA A 256 -5.41 -9.88 -13.81
C ALA A 256 -4.31 -10.45 -14.70
N ALA A 257 -3.19 -9.72 -14.86
CA ALA A 257 -2.04 -10.18 -15.62
C ALA A 257 -1.41 -11.44 -15.02
N TRP A 258 -1.26 -11.50 -13.70
CA TRP A 258 -0.76 -12.69 -13.02
C TRP A 258 -1.68 -13.90 -13.22
N ARG A 259 -2.99 -13.71 -13.03
CA ARG A 259 -3.99 -14.76 -13.16
C ARG A 259 -4.03 -15.34 -14.57
N ALA A 260 -3.98 -14.49 -15.59
CA ALA A 260 -3.89 -14.93 -16.98
C ALA A 260 -2.67 -15.83 -17.24
N ARG A 261 -1.51 -15.51 -16.65
CA ARG A 261 -0.31 -16.35 -16.80
C ARG A 261 -0.35 -17.62 -15.98
N ALA A 262 -0.94 -17.57 -14.79
CA ALA A 262 -1.16 -18.75 -13.97
C ALA A 262 -2.11 -19.75 -14.66
N THR A 263 -3.20 -19.28 -15.28
CA THR A 263 -4.10 -20.13 -16.07
C THR A 263 -3.37 -20.79 -17.24
N LEU A 264 -2.59 -20.03 -18.02
CA LEU A 264 -1.78 -20.60 -19.11
C LEU A 264 -0.76 -21.64 -18.61
N ALA A 265 -0.17 -21.42 -17.43
CA ALA A 265 0.75 -22.39 -16.84
C ALA A 265 0.03 -23.69 -16.46
N VAL A 266 -1.18 -23.62 -15.89
CA VAL A 266 -1.98 -24.81 -15.57
C VAL A 266 -2.37 -25.55 -16.84
N GLU A 267 -2.83 -24.84 -17.87
CA GLU A 267 -3.20 -25.43 -19.16
C GLU A 267 -2.01 -26.11 -19.84
N ALA A 268 -0.79 -25.61 -19.67
CA ALA A 268 0.41 -26.25 -20.21
C ALA A 268 0.82 -27.53 -19.44
N ILE A 269 0.46 -27.66 -18.16
CA ILE A 269 0.81 -28.83 -17.33
C ILE A 269 -0.26 -29.91 -17.42
N VAL A 270 -1.53 -29.48 -17.38
CA VAL A 270 -2.71 -30.33 -17.40
C VAL A 270 -3.56 -29.89 -18.59
N PRO A 271 -3.14 -30.23 -19.83
CA PRO A 271 -3.85 -29.82 -21.03
C PRO A 271 -5.27 -30.39 -21.03
N ILE A 272 -6.19 -29.68 -21.68
CA ILE A 272 -7.56 -30.17 -21.86
C ILE A 272 -7.47 -31.43 -22.74
N PRO A 273 -8.02 -32.57 -22.32
CA PRO A 273 -7.96 -33.79 -23.11
C PRO A 273 -8.69 -33.59 -24.44
N ASP A 274 -8.15 -34.11 -25.53
CA ASP A 274 -8.79 -34.07 -26.84
C ASP A 274 -10.10 -34.90 -26.86
N THR A 275 -10.26 -35.81 -25.90
CA THR A 275 -11.45 -36.65 -25.74
C THR A 275 -12.50 -35.98 -24.86
N LEU A 276 -13.76 -35.98 -25.29
CA LEU A 276 -14.91 -35.51 -24.48
C LEU A 276 -15.26 -36.44 -23.31
N ALA A 277 -14.51 -37.53 -23.09
CA ALA A 277 -14.73 -38.44 -21.97
C ALA A 277 -14.21 -37.81 -20.68
N PHE A 278 -15.05 -37.80 -19.64
CA PHE A 278 -14.68 -37.29 -18.32
C PHE A 278 -13.65 -38.21 -17.64
N ASP A 279 -12.48 -37.68 -17.32
CA ASP A 279 -11.46 -38.33 -16.51
C ASP A 279 -11.39 -37.68 -15.12
N PRO A 280 -11.79 -38.37 -14.04
CA PRO A 280 -11.71 -37.83 -12.69
C PRO A 280 -10.27 -37.59 -12.22
N ALA A 281 -9.29 -38.36 -12.70
CA ALA A 281 -7.90 -38.19 -12.33
C ALA A 281 -7.33 -36.86 -12.88
N TRP A 282 -7.69 -36.53 -14.12
CA TRP A 282 -7.39 -35.24 -14.73
C TRP A 282 -8.01 -34.06 -13.96
N ASP A 283 -9.30 -34.14 -13.62
CA ASP A 283 -10.01 -33.06 -12.91
C ASP A 283 -9.41 -32.80 -11.52
N ASP A 284 -9.11 -33.87 -10.77
CA ASP A 284 -8.45 -33.77 -9.47
C ASP A 284 -7.04 -33.16 -9.58
N GLN A 285 -6.29 -33.51 -10.61
CA GLN A 285 -4.96 -32.95 -10.84
C GLN A 285 -5.04 -31.46 -11.19
N ARG A 286 -5.98 -31.07 -12.06
CA ARG A 286 -6.23 -29.68 -12.43
C ARG A 286 -6.63 -28.84 -11.21
N LYS A 287 -7.60 -29.31 -10.42
CA LYS A 287 -8.04 -28.63 -9.17
C LYS A 287 -6.92 -28.44 -8.17
N ARG A 288 -6.00 -29.41 -8.03
CA ARG A 288 -4.81 -29.26 -7.17
C ARG A 288 -3.94 -28.09 -7.61
N TRP A 289 -3.65 -27.98 -8.91
CA TRP A 289 -2.84 -26.88 -9.44
C TRP A 289 -3.56 -25.53 -9.37
N GLU A 290 -4.85 -25.50 -9.70
CA GLU A 290 -5.67 -24.30 -9.57
C GLU A 290 -5.76 -23.85 -8.11
N GLY A 291 -5.92 -24.76 -7.16
CA GLY A 291 -5.91 -24.45 -5.72
C GLY A 291 -4.55 -23.98 -5.21
N LEU A 292 -3.45 -24.60 -5.65
CA LEU A 292 -2.09 -24.15 -5.31
C LEU A 292 -1.83 -22.71 -5.79
N LEU A 293 -2.29 -22.38 -7.00
CA LEU A 293 -2.21 -21.04 -7.58
C LEU A 293 -3.41 -20.15 -7.20
N GLN A 294 -4.28 -20.56 -6.28
CA GLN A 294 -5.45 -19.80 -5.83
C GLN A 294 -6.34 -19.29 -6.99
N LEU A 295 -6.40 -20.02 -8.10
CA LEU A 295 -7.25 -19.74 -9.26
C LEU A 295 -8.72 -20.09 -9.00
N ASP A 296 -8.98 -20.93 -8.00
CA ASP A 296 -10.31 -21.29 -7.51
C ASP A 296 -10.98 -20.16 -6.71
N VAL A 297 -10.18 -19.27 -6.12
CA VAL A 297 -10.70 -18.10 -5.42
C VAL A 297 -11.13 -17.03 -6.43
N SER A 298 -12.38 -16.57 -6.34
CA SER A 298 -12.87 -15.46 -7.17
C SER A 298 -11.93 -14.25 -7.03
N LEU A 299 -11.58 -13.63 -8.16
CA LEU A 299 -10.71 -12.43 -8.28
C LEU A 299 -11.04 -11.36 -7.24
N LEU A 300 -12.32 -11.25 -6.89
CA LEU A 300 -12.80 -10.28 -5.93
C LEU A 300 -12.74 -10.79 -4.48
N ARG A 301 -12.87 -12.09 -4.21
CA ARG A 301 -12.83 -12.60 -2.83
C ARG A 301 -11.49 -12.34 -2.16
N SER A 302 -10.36 -12.69 -2.76
CA SER A 302 -9.05 -12.54 -2.08
C SER A 302 -8.71 -11.09 -1.65
N PRO A 303 -8.73 -10.08 -2.56
CA PRO A 303 -8.48 -8.69 -2.19
C PRO A 303 -9.64 -8.03 -1.44
N LEU A 304 -10.92 -8.42 -1.66
CA LEU A 304 -12.01 -7.95 -0.80
C LEU A 304 -11.93 -8.53 0.60
N THR A 305 -11.42 -9.75 0.79
CA THR A 305 -11.19 -10.27 2.15
C THR A 305 -10.11 -9.44 2.84
N ALA A 306 -9.02 -9.10 2.14
CA ALA A 306 -7.99 -8.20 2.66
C ALA A 306 -8.54 -6.79 2.95
N LEU A 307 -9.41 -6.25 2.08
CA LEU A 307 -10.11 -4.97 2.30
C LEU A 307 -11.20 -5.06 3.37
N SER A 308 -11.79 -6.24 3.58
CA SER A 308 -12.83 -6.47 4.60
C SER A 308 -12.26 -6.49 6.01
N VAL A 309 -10.97 -6.81 6.17
CA VAL A 309 -10.24 -6.56 7.43
C VAL A 309 -10.23 -5.07 7.75
N PHE A 310 -10.25 -4.21 6.73
CA PHE A 310 -10.39 -2.77 6.91
C PHE A 310 -11.86 -2.31 6.94
N ALA A 311 -12.84 -3.18 6.71
CA ALA A 311 -14.25 -2.79 6.77
C ALA A 311 -14.65 -2.28 8.16
N PRO A 312 -14.32 -2.93 9.29
CA PRO A 312 -14.60 -2.36 10.62
C PRO A 312 -13.93 -1.01 10.85
N LEU A 313 -12.76 -0.78 10.25
CA LEU A 313 -12.00 0.47 10.37
C LEU A 313 -12.62 1.57 9.50
N ALA A 314 -13.05 1.23 8.28
CA ALA A 314 -13.81 2.08 7.40
C ALA A 314 -15.20 2.39 7.99
N THR A 315 -15.88 1.40 8.57
CA THR A 315 -17.17 1.53 9.25
C THR A 315 -17.05 2.34 10.53
N SER A 316 -16.00 2.16 11.35
CA SER A 316 -15.77 3.01 12.53
C SER A 316 -15.40 4.43 12.15
N ALA A 317 -14.59 4.61 11.10
CA ALA A 317 -14.33 5.94 10.55
C ALA A 317 -15.64 6.56 10.05
N LEU A 318 -16.39 5.87 9.19
CA LEU A 318 -17.70 6.30 8.71
C LEU A 318 -18.68 6.58 9.85
N ALA A 319 -18.72 5.75 10.89
CA ALA A 319 -19.59 5.91 12.05
C ALA A 319 -19.19 7.13 12.90
N ALA A 320 -17.90 7.43 13.00
CA ALA A 320 -17.43 8.68 13.60
C ALA A 320 -17.81 9.92 12.76
N PHE A 321 -18.03 9.75 11.45
CA PHE A 321 -18.44 10.83 10.52
C PHE A 321 -19.95 10.87 10.24
N LEU A 322 -20.72 9.83 10.57
CA LEU A 322 -22.16 9.68 10.31
C LEU A 322 -23.11 10.58 11.12
N PRO A 323 -22.83 11.00 12.38
CA PRO A 323 -23.75 11.87 13.11
C PRO A 323 -23.97 13.24 12.44
N GLU A 324 -23.10 13.63 11.50
CA GLU A 324 -23.26 14.84 10.69
C GLU A 324 -24.07 14.64 9.40
N LEU A 325 -24.25 13.39 8.93
CA LEU A 325 -25.04 13.07 7.72
C LEU A 325 -26.54 12.90 8.03
N ALA A 326 -26.89 12.71 9.30
CA ALA A 326 -28.27 12.54 9.78
C ALA A 326 -28.91 13.84 10.28
N LYS A 327 -28.23 14.99 10.10
CA LYS A 327 -28.75 16.34 10.34
C LYS A 327 -28.95 17.03 8.99
#